data_AF-A0A510PPU2-F1
#
_entry.id   AF-A0A510PPU2-F1
#
_cell.length_a   1.000
_cell.length_b   1.000
_cell.length_c   1.000
_cell.angle_alpha   90.00
_cell.angle_beta   90.00
_cell.angle_gamma   90.00
#
_symmetry.space_group_name_H-M   'P 1'
#
loop_
_entity.id
_entity.type
_entity.pdbx_description
1 polymer ?
#
loop_
_entity_poly.entity_id
_entity_poly.type
_entity_poly.pdbx_seq_one_letter_code
_entity_poly.pdbx_strand_id
1 'polypeptide(L)'
;MVYSNFKLDELVKLFDLTIRETSELFTSIPEVESSEHLITNLQETVDLAVAINTEKARSEMIIAPVLLELRRKLKHQISLFSGVDFTVDGVCDFIISKNPEQLLIC
;
A
#
# COMPACT_ATOMS: atom_id res chain seq x y z
N MET A 1 19.42 -1.24 15.29
CA MET A 1 18.48 -1.42 16.43
C MET A 1 17.27 -2.14 15.88
N VAL A 2 16.80 -3.21 16.51
CA VAL A 2 15.60 -3.92 16.04
C VAL A 2 14.36 -3.13 16.46
N TYR A 3 13.40 -2.95 15.56
CA TYR A 3 12.20 -2.14 15.80
C TYR A 3 11.33 -2.72 16.93
N SER A 4 11.41 -4.03 17.16
CA SER A 4 10.75 -4.73 18.27
C SER A 4 11.23 -4.29 19.67
N ASN A 5 12.30 -3.50 19.78
CA ASN A 5 12.79 -2.98 21.06
C ASN A 5 12.10 -1.68 21.51
N PHE A 6 11.30 -1.03 20.66
CA PHE A 6 10.64 0.22 21.01
C PHE A 6 9.21 -0.01 21.51
N LYS A 7 8.84 0.65 22.60
CA LYS A 7 7.43 0.69 23.05
C LYS A 7 6.75 1.99 22.62
N LEU A 8 5.48 1.88 22.23
CA LEU A 8 4.71 3.03 21.72
C LEU A 8 4.66 4.18 22.73
N ASP A 9 4.51 3.90 24.02
CA ASP A 9 4.47 4.91 25.09
C ASP A 9 5.81 5.64 25.29
N GLU A 10 6.93 4.95 25.06
CA GLU A 10 8.27 5.55 25.06
C GLU A 10 8.46 6.48 23.85
N LEU A 11 8.03 6.02 22.65
CA LEU A 11 8.12 6.80 21.42
C LEU A 11 7.26 8.07 21.45
N VAL A 12 6.06 7.97 22.03
CA VAL A 12 5.15 9.12 22.20
C VAL A 12 5.81 10.23 23.00
N LYS A 13 6.51 9.89 24.08
CA LYS A 13 7.24 10.87 24.89
C LYS A 13 8.50 11.37 24.20
N LEU A 14 9.23 10.48 23.52
CA LEU A 14 10.52 10.80 22.89
C LEU A 14 10.39 11.72 21.69
N PHE A 15 9.32 11.56 20.90
CA PHE A 15 9.09 12.31 19.66
C PHE A 15 7.94 13.32 19.75
N ASP A 16 7.41 13.55 20.95
CA ASP A 16 6.27 14.45 21.19
C ASP A 16 5.06 14.13 20.27
N LEU A 17 4.70 12.85 20.20
CA LEU A 17 3.65 12.37 19.32
C LEU A 17 2.28 12.50 19.99
N THR A 18 1.26 12.84 19.21
CA THR A 18 -0.13 12.75 19.65
C THR A 18 -0.76 11.48 19.09
N ILE A 19 -1.20 10.56 19.96
CA ILE A 19 -1.99 9.40 19.53
C ILE A 19 -3.40 9.89 19.20
N ARG A 20 -3.87 9.58 17.99
CA ARG A 20 -5.28 9.74 17.60
C ARG A 20 -5.88 8.36 17.36
N GLU A 21 -6.85 7.99 18.19
CA GLU A 21 -7.56 6.70 18.08
C GLU A 21 -8.85 6.80 17.23
N THR A 22 -9.15 7.97 16.70
CA THR A 22 -10.34 8.19 15.85
C THR A 22 -10.19 7.51 14.49
N SER A 23 -11.19 6.74 14.10
CA SER A 23 -11.25 5.96 12.83
C SER A 23 -11.45 6.81 11.56
N GLU A 24 -11.71 8.11 11.70
CA GLU A 24 -12.05 9.02 10.61
C GLU A 24 -10.83 9.72 10.00
N LEU A 25 -9.84 8.94 9.54
CA LEU A 25 -8.59 9.50 8.98
C LEU A 25 -8.78 10.24 7.64
N PHE A 26 -9.81 9.88 6.87
CA PHE A 26 -10.01 10.37 5.50
C PHE A 26 -11.41 10.96 5.26
N THR A 27 -12.19 11.26 6.30
CA THR A 27 -13.58 11.77 6.15
C THR A 27 -13.68 13.10 5.41
N SER A 28 -12.62 13.91 5.45
CA SER A 28 -12.55 15.19 4.74
C SER A 28 -11.97 15.10 3.33
N ILE A 29 -11.55 13.91 2.88
CA ILE A 29 -10.90 13.73 1.57
C ILE A 29 -11.96 13.28 0.56
N PRO A 30 -12.10 13.99 -0.59
CA PRO A 30 -13.04 13.59 -1.61
C PRO A 30 -12.65 12.23 -2.20
N GLU A 31 -13.67 11.44 -2.54
CA GLU A 31 -13.46 10.19 -3.26
C GLU A 31 -12.85 10.44 -4.64
N VAL A 32 -12.07 9.45 -5.10
CA VAL A 32 -11.40 9.50 -6.40
C VAL A 32 -11.96 8.38 -7.26
N GLU A 33 -12.63 8.77 -8.35
CA GLU A 33 -13.16 7.83 -9.34
C GLU A 33 -12.06 6.97 -9.96
N SER A 34 -12.33 5.67 -10.14
CA SER A 34 -11.42 4.75 -10.83
C SER A 34 -11.45 4.98 -12.35
N SER A 35 -10.35 4.67 -13.03
CA SER A 35 -10.36 4.68 -14.51
C SER A 35 -11.17 3.52 -15.06
N GLU A 36 -11.71 3.69 -16.27
CA GLU A 36 -12.37 2.60 -17.02
C GLU A 36 -11.45 1.38 -17.15
N HIS A 37 -10.14 1.61 -17.36
CA HIS A 37 -9.15 0.53 -17.44
C HIS A 37 -9.07 -0.32 -16.17
N LEU A 38 -9.11 0.31 -14.98
CA LEU A 38 -9.14 -0.44 -13.72
C LEU A 38 -10.47 -1.17 -13.55
N ILE A 39 -11.59 -0.52 -13.87
CA ILE A 39 -12.93 -1.11 -13.74
C ILE A 39 -13.05 -2.36 -14.61
N THR A 40 -12.70 -2.27 -15.90
CA THR A 40 -12.75 -3.40 -16.84
C THR A 40 -11.86 -4.54 -16.38
N ASN A 41 -10.64 -4.26 -15.92
CA ASN A 41 -9.73 -5.28 -15.41
C ASN A 41 -10.34 -6.00 -14.19
N LEU A 42 -10.82 -5.26 -13.19
CA LEU A 42 -11.39 -5.85 -11.97
C LEU A 42 -12.67 -6.64 -12.23
N GLN A 43 -13.49 -6.26 -13.22
CA GLN A 43 -14.67 -7.04 -13.62
C GLN A 43 -14.31 -8.44 -14.13
N GLU A 44 -13.13 -8.61 -14.74
CA GLU A 44 -12.67 -9.90 -15.25
C GLU A 44 -11.91 -10.71 -14.19
N THR A 45 -11.18 -10.04 -13.31
CA THR A 45 -10.19 -10.70 -12.44
C THR A 45 -10.65 -10.96 -11.01
N VAL A 46 -11.61 -10.19 -10.48
CA VAL A 46 -12.01 -10.29 -9.07
C VAL A 46 -12.65 -11.64 -8.76
N ASP A 47 -13.64 -12.06 -9.56
CA ASP A 47 -14.33 -13.34 -9.34
C ASP A 47 -13.36 -14.52 -9.47
N LEU A 48 -12.42 -14.45 -10.42
CA LEU A 48 -11.37 -15.44 -10.60
C LEU A 48 -10.42 -15.49 -9.39
N ALA A 49 -10.00 -14.34 -8.88
CA ALA A 49 -9.12 -14.24 -7.72
C ALA A 49 -9.77 -14.84 -6.47
N VAL A 50 -11.07 -14.57 -6.27
CA VAL A 50 -11.87 -15.13 -5.19
C VAL A 50 -12.03 -16.65 -5.35
N ALA A 51 -12.29 -17.12 -6.56
CA ALA A 51 -12.42 -18.56 -6.84
C ALA A 51 -11.11 -19.33 -6.62
N ILE A 52 -9.96 -18.75 -7.00
CA ILE A 52 -8.63 -19.35 -6.76
C ILE A 52 -8.28 -19.35 -5.27
N ASN A 53 -8.71 -18.32 -4.52
CA ASN A 53 -8.60 -18.23 -3.06
C ASN A 53 -7.17 -18.39 -2.51
N THR A 54 -6.17 -17.84 -3.20
CA THR A 54 -4.79 -17.76 -2.69
C THR A 54 -4.40 -16.32 -2.40
N GLU A 55 -3.42 -16.12 -1.53
CA GLU A 55 -2.81 -14.81 -1.30
C GLU A 55 -2.24 -14.24 -2.61
N LYS A 56 -1.52 -15.06 -3.37
CA LYS A 56 -0.97 -14.70 -4.67
C LYS A 56 -2.04 -14.21 -5.65
N ALA A 57 -3.15 -14.94 -5.79
CA ALA A 57 -4.23 -14.54 -6.70
C ALA A 57 -4.82 -13.18 -6.30
N ARG A 58 -5.12 -12.95 -5.01
CA ARG A 58 -5.61 -11.64 -4.54
C ARG A 58 -4.59 -10.53 -4.78
N SER A 59 -3.31 -10.79 -4.53
CA SER A 59 -2.22 -9.84 -4.74
C SER A 59 -2.07 -9.44 -6.20
N GLU A 60 -2.05 -10.39 -7.12
CA GLU A 60 -1.81 -10.14 -8.55
C GLU A 60 -3.05 -9.65 -9.30
N MET A 61 -4.24 -10.13 -8.93
CA MET A 61 -5.47 -9.91 -9.69
C MET A 61 -6.33 -8.76 -9.14
N ILE A 62 -6.11 -8.32 -7.90
CA ILE A 62 -6.89 -7.24 -7.27
C ILE A 62 -5.95 -6.13 -6.80
N ILE A 63 -4.99 -6.45 -5.92
CA ILE A 63 -4.18 -5.44 -5.25
C ILE A 63 -3.24 -4.74 -6.24
N ALA A 64 -2.45 -5.48 -7.01
CA ALA A 64 -1.51 -4.91 -7.98
C ALA A 64 -2.19 -3.99 -9.02
N PRO A 65 -3.34 -4.35 -9.64
CA PRO A 65 -4.10 -3.45 -10.51
C PRO A 65 -4.48 -2.11 -9.84
N VAL A 66 -4.92 -2.14 -8.58
CA VAL A 66 -5.27 -0.92 -7.82
C VAL A 66 -4.04 -0.06 -7.55
N LEU A 67 -2.90 -0.67 -7.17
CA LEU A 67 -1.66 0.06 -6.93
C LEU A 67 -1.09 0.67 -8.23
N LEU A 68 -1.24 -0.03 -9.36
CA LEU A 68 -0.89 0.51 -10.68
C LEU A 68 -1.80 1.68 -11.09
N GLU A 69 -3.08 1.64 -10.75
CA GLU A 69 -3.99 2.79 -10.95
C GLU A 69 -3.55 4.00 -10.14
N LEU A 70 -3.21 3.80 -8.86
CA LEU A 70 -2.66 4.88 -8.03
C LEU A 70 -1.42 5.50 -8.68
N ARG A 71 -0.50 4.67 -9.16
CA ARG A 71 0.71 5.13 -9.86
C ARG A 71 0.38 5.92 -11.13
N ARG A 72 -0.59 5.48 -11.94
CA ARG A 72 -1.07 6.20 -13.12
C ARG A 72 -1.69 7.55 -12.75
N LYS A 73 -2.58 7.59 -11.76
CA LYS A 73 -3.24 8.82 -11.29
C LYS A 73 -2.26 9.84 -10.74
N LEU A 74 -1.20 9.38 -10.08
CA LEU A 74 -0.09 10.21 -9.60
C LEU A 74 0.96 10.49 -10.69
N LYS A 75 0.61 10.34 -11.97
CA LYS A 75 1.46 10.64 -13.14
C LYS A 75 2.83 9.95 -13.06
N HIS A 76 2.88 8.74 -12.51
CA HIS A 76 4.10 7.94 -12.38
C HIS A 76 5.17 8.58 -11.48
N GLN A 77 4.77 9.52 -10.60
CA GLN A 77 5.64 10.18 -9.64
C GLN A 77 5.86 9.39 -8.34
N ILE A 78 5.41 8.14 -8.31
CA ILE A 78 5.61 7.20 -7.21
C ILE A 78 6.23 5.91 -7.76
N SER A 79 7.00 5.22 -6.92
CA SER A 79 7.49 3.88 -7.20
C SER A 79 6.68 2.82 -6.44
N LEU A 80 6.60 1.63 -7.04
CA LEU A 80 5.86 0.49 -6.51
C LEU A 80 6.80 -0.72 -6.51
N PHE A 81 7.08 -1.26 -5.34
CA PHE A 81 7.87 -2.47 -5.17
C PHE A 81 6.95 -3.62 -4.76
N SER A 82 7.29 -4.84 -5.15
CA SER A 82 6.53 -6.04 -4.79
C SER A 82 7.47 -7.15 -4.32
N GLY A 83 7.11 -7.82 -3.22
CA GLY A 83 7.89 -8.91 -2.65
C GLY A 83 9.32 -8.52 -2.26
N VAL A 84 9.49 -7.29 -1.76
CA VAL A 84 10.81 -6.79 -1.35
C VAL A 84 11.04 -6.99 0.14
N ASP A 85 12.25 -7.43 0.48
CA ASP A 85 12.73 -7.46 1.86
C ASP A 85 12.87 -6.02 2.37
N PHE A 86 12.07 -5.66 3.37
CA PHE A 86 12.21 -4.40 4.06
C PHE A 86 12.90 -4.66 5.39
N THR A 87 13.97 -3.92 5.68
CA THR A 87 14.83 -4.10 6.87
C THR A 87 14.14 -3.82 8.21
N VAL A 88 12.82 -3.64 8.19
CA VAL A 88 11.92 -3.52 9.34
C VAL A 88 11.14 -4.84 9.46
N ASP A 89 11.82 -5.88 9.91
CA ASP A 89 11.28 -7.20 10.28
C ASP A 89 10.15 -7.74 9.37
N GLY A 90 10.43 -7.97 8.08
CA GLY A 90 9.56 -8.79 7.23
C GLY A 90 9.68 -8.57 5.73
N VAL A 91 9.04 -9.47 4.98
CA VAL A 91 8.76 -9.29 3.55
C VAL A 91 7.45 -8.55 3.43
N CYS A 92 7.44 -7.42 2.72
CA CYS A 92 6.21 -6.75 2.35
C CYS A 92 5.76 -7.22 0.96
N ASP A 93 4.49 -7.59 0.82
CA ASP A 93 3.91 -7.93 -0.49
C ASP A 93 4.02 -6.76 -1.47
N PHE A 94 3.80 -5.54 -0.98
CA PHE A 94 3.94 -4.30 -1.75
C PHE A 94 4.46 -3.14 -0.89
N ILE A 95 5.26 -2.27 -1.50
CA ILE A 95 5.70 -0.99 -0.93
C ILE A 95 5.47 0.12 -1.95
N ILE A 96 4.93 1.25 -1.51
CA ILE A 96 4.85 2.47 -2.31
C ILE A 96 5.79 3.51 -1.72
N SER A 97 6.62 4.14 -2.57
CA SER A 97 7.38 5.34 -2.19
C SER A 97 6.92 6.55 -2.99
N LYS A 98 6.96 7.72 -2.34
CA LYS A 98 6.71 9.01 -2.98
C LYS A 98 7.84 9.40 -3.95
N ASN A 99 8.98 8.73 -3.89
CA ASN A 99 10.07 8.91 -4.84
C ASN A 99 9.77 8.11 -6.13
N PRO A 100 9.91 8.69 -7.33
CA PRO A 100 9.73 7.94 -8.58
C PRO A 100 10.84 6.90 -8.86
N GLU A 101 11.93 6.90 -8.10
CA GLU A 101 13.02 5.91 -8.24
C GLU A 101 12.51 4.49 -7.96
N GLN A 102 12.67 3.59 -8.94
CA GLN A 102 12.11 2.24 -8.93
C GLN A 102 13.16 1.16 -8.63
N LEU A 103 14.45 1.50 -8.74
CA LEU A 103 15.55 0.56 -8.52
C LEU A 103 15.92 0.43 -7.05
N LEU A 104 15.71 1.49 -6.27
CA LEU A 104 16.09 1.59 -4.87
C LEU A 104 14.93 2.15 -4.06
N ILE A 105 14.65 1.52 -2.92
CA ILE A 105 13.68 2.03 -1.94
C ILE A 105 14.35 3.22 -1.25
N CYS A 106 13.80 4.42 -1.52
CA CYS A 106 14.28 5.70 -1.02
C CYS A 106 13.18 6.44 -0.28
#